data_AF-A0A1F2SN99-F1
#
_entry.id   AF-A0A1F2SN99-F1
#
_cell.length_a   1.000
_cell.length_b   1.000
_cell.length_c   1.000
_cell.angle_alpha   90.00
_cell.angle_beta   90.00
_cell.angle_gamma   90.00
#
_symmetry.space_group_name_H-M   'P 1'
#
loop_
_entity.id
_entity.type
_entity.pdbx_description
1 polymer ?
#
loop_
_entity_poly.entity_id
_entity_poly.type
_entity_poly.pdbx_seq_one_letter_code
_entity_poly.pdbx_strand_id
1 'polypeptide(L)'
;MKRRFLPHRLSWLVFTVWLLFLRTITFAQQQAPSGLPGSTTPVAPLPSQGVSTSLRTAAGEEHRRFLELRAFSNLSRITGEARNRSFLTDGNNNAVDLSYLENFALGVRRIEVVSVLRYTDNLRVDPERNSVQRAYLRINSPKGEYNFGDYLVNYSRLTYNQNLKGFHFIRNASWGRGFRLLGNAGTFTDRYGSLFKGWREDVAAKGGMIEAGDLPGKPFTRVVSGLRAEQTVGTDKIIAVNWAYGNDIVRSIPIDPLTGQEPFRPVANNVVSLDARMLFARVWSLDGEIAYSLTNPDTRCVVGKCNNYRLPDYSIRSGPLSIKDYGLRFDNTIRTGPWNINLYFTRLMPSFYAVNARQVSDLQDVMARVGVELSSQVSLQGTYRRTNDDLRGQKPATDSQRVFQMPEGRISFRNLPGLGGTLIDIGYRQREQKQGLLADRVTRTPFVEVGIPMSSSVLTLSYEHRANVDHLVPSRQTSTNDATVAFRSIFDLGRWSFTPLVRYEHNREIFDSVTTGNNTRTIQASLFADAPKYFRFEAMFRQMGATLFQVAPLRDPQTGLPACNSYSAATCPSGFRRPALRVAVTYKFMNDENRFLTLSFERNNNLFAVFGQDFLENVMQATLVWRFRSP
;
A
#
# COMPACT_ATOMS: atom_id res chain seq x y z
N MET A 1 16.80 44.96 53.78
CA MET A 1 16.59 44.38 52.43
C MET A 1 17.41 43.10 52.28
N LYS A 2 16.82 41.96 51.87
CA LYS A 2 17.56 40.76 51.39
C LYS A 2 16.74 40.09 50.28
N ARG A 3 17.35 39.82 49.12
CA ARG A 3 16.69 39.12 47.99
C ARG A 3 16.67 37.61 48.26
N ARG A 4 15.58 36.92 47.90
CA ARG A 4 15.53 35.45 47.79
C ARG A 4 15.97 35.04 46.38
N PHE A 5 16.80 34.00 46.25
CA PHE A 5 17.14 33.38 44.97
C PHE A 5 17.48 31.89 45.15
N LEU A 6 16.58 31.01 44.68
CA LEU A 6 16.79 29.59 44.35
C LEU A 6 15.49 29.13 43.60
N PRO A 7 15.50 28.08 42.75
CA PRO A 7 16.53 27.04 42.68
C PRO A 7 17.09 26.70 41.27
N HIS A 8 18.42 26.76 41.12
CA HIS A 8 19.13 26.00 40.09
C HIS A 8 19.23 24.52 40.48
N ARG A 9 18.13 23.76 40.37
CA ARG A 9 18.14 22.29 40.55
C ARG A 9 17.42 21.46 39.48
N LEU A 10 16.67 22.07 38.57
CA LEU A 10 16.03 21.33 37.46
C LEU A 10 16.99 21.03 36.30
N SER A 11 17.98 21.89 36.07
CA SER A 11 18.92 21.78 34.93
C SER A 11 19.87 20.58 35.01
N TRP A 12 20.30 20.20 36.22
CA TRP A 12 21.24 19.07 36.38
C TRP A 12 20.62 17.71 36.08
N LEU A 13 19.36 17.46 36.47
CA LEU A 13 18.72 16.17 36.21
C LEU A 13 18.58 15.87 34.70
N VAL A 14 18.34 16.92 33.90
CA VAL A 14 18.29 16.81 32.43
C VAL A 14 19.68 16.54 31.85
N PHE A 15 20.73 17.13 32.42
CA PHE A 15 22.11 16.99 31.91
C PHE A 15 22.76 15.65 32.27
N THR A 16 22.54 15.11 33.47
CA THR A 16 23.11 13.82 33.89
C THR A 16 22.49 12.64 33.12
N VAL A 17 21.20 12.72 32.76
CA VAL A 17 20.56 11.73 31.88
C VAL A 17 21.09 11.83 30.44
N TRP A 18 21.46 13.03 29.98
CA TRP A 18 22.08 13.26 28.67
C TRP A 18 23.49 12.63 28.55
N LEU A 19 24.31 12.75 29.59
CA LEU A 19 25.68 12.24 29.60
C LEU A 19 25.79 10.71 29.72
N LEU A 20 24.75 10.01 30.18
CA LEU A 20 24.70 8.55 30.30
C LEU A 20 24.11 7.83 29.07
N PHE A 21 23.68 8.56 28.03
CA PHE A 21 23.11 8.01 26.79
C PHE A 21 23.88 8.41 25.51
N LEU A 22 25.16 8.78 25.64
CA LEU A 22 26.03 9.02 24.49
C LEU A 22 26.44 7.72 23.79
N ARG A 23 26.29 7.71 22.45
CA ARG A 23 26.42 6.57 21.51
C ARG A 23 25.28 5.54 21.59
N THR A 24 24.34 5.66 20.67
CA THR A 24 24.15 4.73 19.53
C THR A 24 23.30 5.50 18.46
N ILE A 25 22.19 5.13 17.79
CA ILE A 25 21.28 3.96 17.74
C ILE A 25 20.37 4.12 16.45
N THR A 26 20.12 3.13 15.54
CA THR A 26 19.43 3.21 14.19
C THR A 26 17.94 2.80 13.98
N PHE A 27 17.08 3.52 13.23
CA PHE A 27 15.97 2.99 12.36
C PHE A 27 14.48 2.65 12.71
N ALA A 28 13.68 3.10 11.74
CA ALA A 28 12.38 2.69 11.20
C ALA A 28 11.72 1.35 11.61
N GLN A 29 10.40 1.44 11.84
CA GLN A 29 9.42 0.42 11.45
C GLN A 29 8.60 0.90 10.25
N GLN A 30 8.15 -0.02 9.38
CA GLN A 30 7.13 0.29 8.37
C GLN A 30 5.74 0.44 9.03
N GLN A 31 5.25 1.67 9.18
CA GLN A 31 3.83 1.92 9.40
C GLN A 31 3.19 2.46 8.11
N ALA A 32 2.45 1.60 7.42
CA ALA A 32 1.45 2.07 6.46
C ALA A 32 0.31 2.76 7.25
N PRO A 33 -0.18 3.94 6.84
CA PRO A 33 -1.29 4.60 7.52
C PRO A 33 -2.57 3.78 7.34
N SER A 34 -3.03 3.14 8.42
CA SER A 34 -4.31 2.44 8.47
C SER A 34 -5.45 3.42 8.73
N GLY A 35 -6.56 3.30 7.98
CA GLY A 35 -7.76 4.10 8.18
C GLY A 35 -8.23 4.90 6.97
N LEU A 36 -8.57 4.23 5.87
CA LEU A 36 -9.48 4.79 4.86
C LEU A 36 -10.93 4.40 5.23
N PRO A 37 -11.85 5.36 5.42
CA PRO A 37 -13.26 5.05 5.65
C PRO A 37 -13.95 4.67 4.34
N GLY A 38 -14.24 3.38 4.14
CA GLY A 38 -15.15 2.91 3.10
C GLY A 38 -14.60 1.91 2.09
N SER A 39 -14.34 0.67 2.52
CA SER A 39 -14.35 -0.49 1.63
C SER A 39 -15.00 -1.68 2.33
N THR A 40 -16.00 -2.30 1.70
CA THR A 40 -16.86 -3.33 2.31
C THR A 40 -16.74 -4.68 1.60
N THR A 41 -15.87 -5.55 2.10
CA THR A 41 -16.04 -7.02 2.00
C THR A 41 -15.23 -7.72 3.11
N PRO A 42 -15.68 -8.85 3.66
CA PRO A 42 -15.08 -9.43 4.87
C PRO A 42 -13.90 -10.35 4.57
N VAL A 43 -12.78 -10.10 5.25
CA VAL A 43 -11.71 -11.07 5.54
C VAL A 43 -11.39 -10.94 7.02
N ALA A 44 -11.34 -12.06 7.75
CA ALA A 44 -11.21 -12.05 9.21
C ALA A 44 -9.80 -11.59 9.66
N PRO A 45 -9.66 -10.57 10.52
CA PRO A 45 -8.33 -10.09 10.93
C PRO A 45 -7.55 -11.07 11.82
N LEU A 46 -6.23 -11.12 11.61
CA LEU A 46 -5.28 -11.39 12.70
C LEU A 46 -5.17 -10.13 13.59
N PRO A 47 -4.81 -10.28 14.87
CA PRO A 47 -4.81 -9.17 15.83
C PRO A 47 -3.47 -8.42 15.75
N SER A 48 -3.20 -7.79 14.59
CA SER A 48 -2.08 -6.86 14.47
C SER A 48 -2.38 -5.63 15.33
N GLN A 49 -1.74 -5.52 16.49
CA GLN A 49 -1.84 -4.34 17.36
C GLN A 49 -1.10 -3.14 16.76
N GLY A 50 -1.67 -2.57 15.69
CA GLY A 50 -1.39 -1.19 15.34
C GLY A 50 -1.86 -0.29 16.47
N VAL A 51 -0.99 0.59 16.97
CA VAL A 51 -1.32 1.61 17.97
C VAL A 51 -2.49 2.44 17.45
N SER A 52 -3.67 2.24 18.02
CA SER A 52 -4.92 2.78 17.51
C SER A 52 -5.10 4.24 17.91
N THR A 53 -4.57 5.14 17.08
CA THR A 53 -5.09 6.52 16.96
C THR A 53 -6.47 6.55 16.30
N SER A 54 -7.33 5.58 16.64
CA SER A 54 -8.76 5.63 16.37
C SER A 54 -9.38 6.69 17.28
N LEU A 55 -9.28 7.95 16.83
CA LEU A 55 -10.15 9.03 17.27
C LEU A 55 -11.59 8.63 16.93
N ARG A 56 -12.21 7.86 17.82
CA ARG A 56 -13.68 7.78 17.88
C ARG A 56 -14.16 9.21 17.98
N THR A 57 -14.98 9.62 17.02
CA THR A 57 -15.74 10.87 17.06
C THR A 57 -16.83 10.73 18.12
N ALA A 58 -16.40 10.75 19.39
CA ALA A 58 -17.28 10.95 20.52
C ALA A 58 -17.98 12.30 20.32
N ALA A 59 -19.30 12.27 20.15
CA ALA A 59 -20.11 13.45 20.24
C ALA A 59 -20.09 13.92 21.71
N GLY A 60 -19.73 15.18 21.94
CA GLY A 60 -19.72 15.76 23.29
C GLY A 60 -18.42 15.62 24.09
N GLU A 61 -17.24 15.67 23.45
CA GLU A 61 -15.97 15.90 24.17
C GLU A 61 -15.33 17.25 23.78
N GLU A 62 -14.78 17.91 24.80
CA GLU A 62 -14.37 19.31 24.85
C GLU A 62 -12.99 19.56 24.20
N HIS A 63 -12.23 20.56 24.67
CA HIS A 63 -10.94 21.01 24.09
C HIS A 63 -9.85 19.93 24.23
N ARG A 64 -9.73 19.05 23.24
CA ARG A 64 -8.69 18.02 23.21
C ARG A 64 -7.36 18.61 22.77
N ARG A 65 -6.35 18.60 23.65
CA ARG A 65 -4.96 18.94 23.32
C ARG A 65 -4.03 17.76 23.58
N PHE A 66 -3.18 17.45 22.61
CA PHE A 66 -2.32 16.27 22.56
C PHE A 66 -0.93 16.64 22.02
N LEU A 67 0.11 16.21 22.72
CA LEU A 67 1.50 16.30 22.30
C LEU A 67 2.16 14.92 22.49
N GLU A 68 2.63 14.29 21.43
CA GLU A 68 3.42 13.05 21.47
C GLU A 68 4.87 13.35 21.09
N LEU A 69 5.79 12.97 21.98
CA LEU A 69 7.20 12.79 21.66
C LEU A 69 7.46 11.28 21.47
N ARG A 70 7.95 10.90 20.29
CA ARG A 70 8.39 9.53 19.98
C ARG A 70 9.85 9.57 19.54
N ALA A 71 10.75 9.16 20.44
CA ALA A 71 12.17 8.97 20.11
C ALA A 71 12.41 7.48 19.81
N PHE A 72 13.11 7.16 18.72
CA PHE A 72 13.50 5.78 18.39
C PHE A 72 14.93 5.67 17.86
N SER A 73 15.47 4.46 18.00
CA SER A 73 16.89 4.24 18.21
C SER A 73 17.20 2.73 18.17
N ASN A 74 17.87 2.15 17.15
CA ASN A 74 18.23 0.71 17.14
C ASN A 74 19.66 0.36 16.64
N LEU A 75 20.61 -0.05 17.47
CA LEU A 75 22.00 -0.33 17.04
C LEU A 75 22.00 -1.43 15.97
N SER A 76 22.43 -1.11 14.74
CA SER A 76 22.53 -2.08 13.64
C SER A 76 23.96 -2.60 13.52
N ARG A 77 24.11 -3.93 13.46
CA ARG A 77 25.38 -4.62 13.20
C ARG A 77 25.24 -5.63 12.05
N ILE A 78 26.04 -5.45 11.00
CA ILE A 78 26.04 -6.25 9.78
C ILE A 78 27.40 -6.97 9.65
N THR A 79 27.39 -8.29 9.54
CA THR A 79 28.62 -9.10 9.40
C THR A 79 28.49 -10.16 8.31
N GLY A 80 29.59 -10.85 7.97
CA GLY A 80 29.67 -11.79 6.86
C GLY A 80 30.26 -11.17 5.59
N GLU A 81 30.65 -12.04 4.65
CA GLU A 81 31.39 -11.66 3.43
C GLU A 81 30.55 -10.76 2.51
N ALA A 82 29.26 -11.05 2.37
CA ALA A 82 28.35 -10.30 1.51
C ALA A 82 27.61 -9.14 2.23
N ARG A 83 28.14 -8.62 3.35
CA ARG A 83 27.49 -7.55 4.14
C ARG A 83 26.99 -6.35 3.33
N ASN A 84 27.68 -6.00 2.24
CA ASN A 84 27.32 -4.90 1.33
C ASN A 84 26.00 -5.13 0.57
N ARG A 85 25.43 -6.35 0.61
CA ARG A 85 24.10 -6.68 0.06
C ARG A 85 22.94 -6.44 1.04
N SER A 86 23.23 -6.06 2.28
CA SER A 86 22.21 -5.73 3.28
C SER A 86 21.49 -4.43 2.93
N PHE A 87 20.18 -4.39 3.16
CA PHE A 87 19.38 -3.16 3.10
C PHE A 87 19.46 -2.34 4.42
N LEU A 88 20.27 -2.76 5.40
CA LEU A 88 20.59 -1.98 6.59
C LEU A 88 21.84 -1.10 6.37
N THR A 89 22.18 -0.27 7.35
CA THR A 89 23.47 0.43 7.44
C THR A 89 24.02 0.18 8.82
N ASP A 90 25.28 -0.25 8.89
CA ASP A 90 26.00 -0.51 10.14
C ASP A 90 26.10 0.78 10.98
N GLY A 91 26.08 0.65 12.32
CA GLY A 91 26.29 1.77 13.23
C GLY A 91 25.00 2.35 13.84
N ASN A 92 24.78 3.67 13.67
CA ASN A 92 23.99 4.53 14.56
C ASN A 92 23.18 5.60 13.78
N ASN A 93 21.85 5.67 13.94
CA ASN A 93 20.95 6.50 13.11
C ASN A 93 19.59 6.86 13.81
N ASN A 94 19.62 7.84 14.70
CA ASN A 94 18.52 8.22 15.57
C ASN A 94 17.36 8.92 14.83
N ALA A 95 16.15 8.87 15.40
CA ALA A 95 15.07 9.75 14.99
C ALA A 95 14.16 10.17 16.15
N VAL A 96 13.57 11.35 16.01
CA VAL A 96 12.61 11.92 16.96
C VAL A 96 11.43 12.50 16.17
N ASP A 97 10.26 11.91 16.36
CA ASP A 97 8.99 12.44 15.88
C ASP A 97 8.32 13.26 16.99
N LEU A 98 7.97 14.51 16.70
CA LEU A 98 7.19 15.39 17.57
C LEU A 98 5.83 15.65 16.91
N SER A 99 4.76 15.09 17.47
CA SER A 99 3.39 15.25 16.97
C SER A 99 2.57 16.15 17.88
N TYR A 100 2.00 17.20 17.33
CA TYR A 100 1.03 18.08 17.97
C TYR A 100 -0.36 17.85 17.37
N LEU A 101 -1.38 17.77 18.21
CA LEU A 101 -2.79 17.87 17.83
C LEU A 101 -3.53 18.74 18.84
N GLU A 102 -4.29 19.71 18.37
CA GLU A 102 -5.18 20.51 19.19
C GLU A 102 -6.53 20.67 18.50
N ASN A 103 -7.61 20.47 19.23
CA ASN A 103 -8.96 20.46 18.67
C ASN A 103 -9.92 21.17 19.64
N PHE A 104 -10.32 22.39 19.31
CA PHE A 104 -11.03 23.33 20.20
C PHE A 104 -12.27 23.96 19.53
N ALA A 105 -13.17 24.52 20.35
CA ALA A 105 -14.33 25.27 19.88
C ALA A 105 -14.07 26.78 19.90
N LEU A 106 -14.58 27.50 18.90
CA LEU A 106 -14.58 28.95 18.82
C LEU A 106 -15.99 29.41 18.37
N GLY A 107 -16.87 29.57 19.36
CA GLY A 107 -18.31 29.70 19.12
C GLY A 107 -18.87 28.47 18.39
N VAL A 108 -19.63 28.68 17.31
CA VAL A 108 -20.18 27.58 16.48
C VAL A 108 -19.15 26.91 15.54
N ARG A 109 -17.86 27.25 15.64
CA ARG A 109 -16.79 26.66 14.81
C ARG A 109 -15.96 25.69 15.66
N ARG A 110 -15.47 24.61 15.05
CA ARG A 110 -14.51 23.67 15.65
C ARG A 110 -13.21 23.71 14.86
N ILE A 111 -12.12 24.09 15.51
CA ILE A 111 -10.80 24.27 14.91
C ILE A 111 -9.92 23.10 15.32
N GLU A 112 -9.27 22.46 14.36
CA GLU A 112 -8.38 21.32 14.50
C GLU A 112 -7.02 21.67 13.87
N VAL A 113 -5.96 21.66 14.67
CA VAL A 113 -4.58 21.96 14.27
C VAL A 113 -3.75 20.72 14.49
N VAL A 114 -2.99 20.30 13.49
CA VAL A 114 -2.07 19.16 13.59
C VAL A 114 -0.74 19.51 12.94
N SER A 115 0.36 19.17 13.60
CA SER A 115 1.69 19.11 12.99
C SER A 115 2.44 17.86 13.44
N VAL A 116 3.26 17.32 12.56
CA VAL A 116 4.19 16.22 12.83
C VAL A 116 5.53 16.62 12.25
N LEU A 117 6.48 16.90 13.13
CA LEU A 117 7.86 17.24 12.81
C LEU A 117 8.73 16.01 13.04
N ARG A 118 9.68 15.75 12.14
CA ARG A 118 10.70 14.71 12.32
C ARG A 118 12.09 15.34 12.33
N TYR A 119 12.90 14.92 13.30
CA TYR A 119 14.35 14.93 13.17
C TYR A 119 14.84 13.50 12.89
N THR A 120 15.79 13.34 11.98
CA THR A 120 16.59 12.12 11.87
C THR A 120 17.97 12.44 11.34
N ASP A 121 18.96 11.64 11.72
CA ASP A 121 20.29 11.68 11.12
C ASP A 121 20.40 10.78 9.85
N ASN A 122 19.32 10.10 9.42
CA ASN A 122 19.38 9.15 8.30
C ASN A 122 18.32 9.25 7.19
N LEU A 123 18.90 9.33 5.98
CA LEU A 123 18.33 9.47 4.64
C LEU A 123 17.29 8.40 4.21
N ARG A 124 17.14 7.30 4.98
CA ARG A 124 16.21 6.20 4.71
C ARG A 124 14.93 6.25 5.54
N VAL A 125 14.97 6.90 6.71
CA VAL A 125 13.76 7.26 7.46
C VAL A 125 13.13 8.49 6.81
N ASP A 126 13.98 9.44 6.44
CA ASP A 126 13.64 10.65 5.70
C ASP A 126 14.91 11.16 4.98
N PRO A 127 14.87 11.48 3.67
CA PRO A 127 15.99 12.14 3.00
C PRO A 127 16.36 13.52 3.61
N GLU A 128 15.44 14.19 4.32
CA GLU A 128 15.69 15.44 5.03
C GLU A 128 15.97 15.19 6.52
N ARG A 129 17.05 15.78 7.06
CA ARG A 129 17.38 15.66 8.50
C ARG A 129 16.35 16.28 9.43
N ASN A 130 15.62 17.29 8.95
CA ASN A 130 14.52 17.95 9.64
C ASN A 130 13.39 18.13 8.63
N SER A 131 12.21 17.56 8.89
CA SER A 131 11.11 17.57 7.92
C SER A 131 9.73 17.72 8.56
N VAL A 132 8.78 18.22 7.79
CA VAL A 132 7.37 18.31 8.17
C VAL A 132 6.63 17.14 7.55
N GLN A 133 6.47 16.06 8.30
CA GLN A 133 5.79 14.83 7.86
C GLN A 133 4.32 15.10 7.52
N ARG A 134 3.68 15.97 8.28
CA ARG A 134 2.28 16.39 8.10
C ARG A 134 2.05 17.71 8.81
N ALA A 135 1.39 18.67 8.18
CA ALA A 135 0.84 19.84 8.87
C ALA A 135 -0.50 20.24 8.26
N TYR A 136 -1.53 20.44 9.08
CA TYR A 136 -2.80 20.99 8.62
C TYR A 136 -3.56 21.79 9.68
N LEU A 137 -4.35 22.75 9.20
CA LEU A 137 -5.34 23.52 9.94
C LEU A 137 -6.72 23.24 9.33
N ARG A 138 -7.67 22.82 10.14
CA ARG A 138 -9.04 22.47 9.76
C ARG A 138 -10.05 23.28 10.57
N ILE A 139 -11.00 23.91 9.90
CA ILE A 139 -12.03 24.76 10.49
C ILE A 139 -13.40 24.23 10.06
N ASN A 140 -14.05 23.51 10.96
CA ASN A 140 -15.38 22.94 10.77
C ASN A 140 -16.46 23.90 11.28
N SER A 141 -17.61 23.95 10.60
CA SER A 141 -18.77 24.75 10.99
C SER A 141 -20.07 24.11 10.47
N PRO A 142 -21.25 24.45 11.03
CA PRO A 142 -22.54 23.91 10.55
C PRO A 142 -22.83 24.16 9.06
N LYS A 143 -22.21 25.19 8.47
CA LYS A 143 -22.36 25.57 7.05
C LYS A 143 -21.14 25.22 6.19
N GLY A 144 -20.22 24.37 6.66
CA GLY A 144 -19.07 23.93 5.88
C GLY A 144 -17.77 23.76 6.64
N GLU A 145 -16.76 23.23 5.93
CA GLU A 145 -15.43 22.86 6.39
C GLU A 145 -14.36 23.56 5.53
N TYR A 146 -13.23 23.92 6.12
CA TYR A 146 -12.07 24.51 5.46
C TYR A 146 -10.78 23.86 5.95
N ASN A 147 -9.95 23.36 5.05
CA ASN A 147 -8.68 22.68 5.34
C ASN A 147 -7.53 23.40 4.64
N PHE A 148 -6.44 23.64 5.37
CA PHE A 148 -5.19 24.22 4.87
C PHE A 148 -4.04 23.28 5.24
N GLY A 149 -3.04 23.12 4.37
CA GLY A 149 -1.93 22.18 4.57
C GLY A 149 -2.18 20.82 3.91
N ASP A 150 -1.91 19.73 4.63
CA ASP A 150 -2.03 18.34 4.18
C ASP A 150 -3.45 17.76 4.29
N TYR A 151 -4.07 17.38 3.16
CA TYR A 151 -5.39 16.74 3.12
C TYR A 151 -5.54 15.75 1.95
N LEU A 152 -6.47 14.80 2.08
CA LEU A 152 -6.88 13.89 1.01
C LEU A 152 -8.13 14.47 0.31
N VAL A 153 -8.06 14.72 -0.99
CA VAL A 153 -9.23 14.97 -1.84
C VAL A 153 -9.62 13.66 -2.49
N ASN A 154 -10.88 13.27 -2.36
CA ASN A 154 -11.51 12.27 -3.19
C ASN A 154 -12.86 12.82 -3.66
N TYR A 155 -12.90 13.25 -4.92
CA TYR A 155 -14.15 13.56 -5.60
C TYR A 155 -14.69 12.29 -6.25
N SER A 156 -13.83 11.59 -7.01
CA SER A 156 -14.22 10.42 -7.79
C SER A 156 -13.00 9.63 -8.29
N ARG A 157 -13.20 8.40 -8.77
CA ARG A 157 -12.09 7.50 -9.16
C ARG A 157 -11.45 7.89 -10.49
N LEU A 158 -12.23 8.39 -11.45
CA LEU A 158 -11.74 8.76 -12.79
C LEU A 158 -11.39 10.24 -12.91
N THR A 159 -11.61 11.06 -11.87
CA THR A 159 -11.35 12.51 -11.92
C THR A 159 -10.31 12.95 -10.90
N TYR A 160 -10.51 12.67 -9.60
CA TYR A 160 -9.65 13.21 -8.55
C TYR A 160 -9.66 12.38 -7.25
N ASN A 161 -8.53 11.74 -6.91
CA ASN A 161 -8.32 11.01 -5.66
C ASN A 161 -6.84 11.06 -5.22
N GLN A 162 -6.43 12.12 -4.51
CA GLN A 162 -5.03 12.41 -4.17
C GLN A 162 -4.84 13.12 -2.82
N ASN A 163 -3.69 12.84 -2.18
CA ASN A 163 -3.16 13.63 -1.06
C ASN A 163 -2.51 14.92 -1.59
N LEU A 164 -2.91 16.07 -1.07
CA LEU A 164 -2.46 17.39 -1.52
C LEU A 164 -1.90 18.23 -0.37
N LYS A 165 -1.04 19.19 -0.75
CA LYS A 165 -0.61 20.33 0.08
C LYS A 165 -1.20 21.62 -0.49
N GLY A 166 -2.06 22.31 0.26
CA GLY A 166 -2.71 23.55 -0.20
C GLY A 166 -3.96 23.94 0.59
N PHE A 167 -5.08 24.18 -0.11
CA PHE A 167 -6.38 24.55 0.45
C PHE A 167 -7.54 23.70 -0.11
N HIS A 168 -8.46 23.29 0.75
CA HIS A 168 -9.72 22.62 0.38
C HIS A 168 -10.90 23.15 1.21
N PHE A 169 -12.09 23.15 0.63
CA PHE A 169 -13.32 23.53 1.33
C PHE A 169 -14.50 22.62 0.99
N ILE A 170 -15.46 22.59 1.91
CA ILE A 170 -16.81 22.04 1.72
C ILE A 170 -17.79 23.14 2.16
N ARG A 171 -18.80 23.43 1.34
CA ARG A 171 -19.89 24.35 1.66
C ARG A 171 -21.24 23.69 1.37
N ASN A 172 -22.01 23.47 2.41
CA ASN A 172 -23.42 23.09 2.28
C ASN A 172 -24.20 24.37 1.97
N ALA A 173 -24.97 24.41 0.87
CA ALA A 173 -25.79 25.58 0.58
C ALA A 173 -27.01 25.64 1.51
N SER A 174 -27.49 26.86 1.77
CA SER A 174 -28.77 27.10 2.44
C SER A 174 -29.96 27.14 1.48
N TRP A 175 -29.69 27.16 0.17
CA TRP A 175 -30.68 27.02 -0.90
C TRP A 175 -30.59 25.60 -1.47
N GLY A 176 -31.76 24.97 -1.68
CA GLY A 176 -31.85 23.54 -2.02
C GLY A 176 -31.60 22.61 -0.81
N ARG A 177 -32.41 21.55 -0.69
CA ARG A 177 -32.13 20.49 0.30
C ARG A 177 -30.97 19.64 -0.22
N GLY A 178 -29.88 19.56 0.55
CA GLY A 178 -28.78 18.64 0.27
C GLY A 178 -27.84 19.02 -0.89
N PHE A 179 -27.74 20.31 -1.25
CA PHE A 179 -26.69 20.78 -2.15
C PHE A 179 -25.38 21.04 -1.39
N ARG A 180 -24.26 20.57 -1.94
CA ARG A 180 -22.91 20.68 -1.36
C ARG A 180 -21.90 21.04 -2.45
N LEU A 181 -21.18 22.14 -2.28
CA LEU A 181 -20.05 22.52 -3.11
C LEU A 181 -18.74 22.16 -2.38
N LEU A 182 -17.87 21.39 -3.01
CA LEU A 182 -16.51 21.16 -2.56
C LEU A 182 -15.55 21.82 -3.55
N GLY A 183 -14.36 22.22 -3.08
CA GLY A 183 -13.32 22.78 -3.95
C GLY A 183 -11.93 22.62 -3.37
N ASN A 184 -10.91 22.56 -4.23
CA ASN A 184 -9.51 22.46 -3.82
C ASN A 184 -8.57 23.25 -4.75
N ALA A 185 -7.45 23.69 -4.19
CA ALA A 185 -6.30 24.24 -4.91
C ALA A 185 -5.02 23.94 -4.14
N GLY A 186 -3.95 23.54 -4.83
CA GLY A 186 -2.68 23.23 -4.17
C GLY A 186 -1.70 22.50 -5.08
N THR A 187 -0.88 21.67 -4.45
CA THR A 187 0.14 20.83 -5.09
C THR A 187 -0.02 19.38 -4.67
N PHE A 188 0.12 18.47 -5.65
CA PHE A 188 0.48 17.07 -5.41
C PHE A 188 2.00 16.95 -5.46
N THR A 189 2.59 16.19 -4.53
CA THR A 189 4.01 15.83 -4.49
C THR A 189 4.13 14.33 -4.26
N ASP A 190 4.93 13.63 -5.05
CA ASP A 190 5.19 12.20 -4.79
C ASP A 190 5.92 11.97 -3.46
N ARG A 191 5.73 10.77 -2.91
CA ARG A 191 5.89 10.33 -1.51
C ARG A 191 7.25 10.58 -0.83
N TYR A 192 8.27 10.99 -1.58
CA TYR A 192 9.66 11.08 -1.13
C TYR A 192 10.29 12.46 -1.32
N GLY A 193 9.51 13.50 -1.61
CA GLY A 193 10.06 14.84 -1.85
C GLY A 193 9.29 15.98 -1.20
N SER A 194 10.06 16.82 -0.53
CA SER A 194 9.67 18.14 -0.02
C SER A 194 9.46 19.14 -1.16
N LEU A 195 8.51 20.06 -0.97
CA LEU A 195 8.31 21.22 -1.86
C LEU A 195 9.54 22.15 -1.89
N PHE A 196 10.43 22.05 -0.90
CA PHE A 196 11.58 22.95 -0.71
C PHE A 196 12.89 22.38 -1.27
N LYS A 197 12.88 21.25 -2.00
CA LYS A 197 14.09 20.65 -2.57
C LYS A 197 14.68 21.50 -3.70
N GLY A 198 15.56 22.43 -3.32
CA GLY A 198 16.39 23.21 -4.22
C GLY A 198 17.37 22.35 -5.03
N TRP A 199 17.87 22.93 -6.14
CA TRP A 199 18.83 22.30 -7.06
C TRP A 199 20.30 22.61 -6.70
N ARG A 200 20.55 23.20 -5.53
CA ARG A 200 21.84 23.62 -4.96
C ARG A 200 21.77 23.29 -3.45
N GLU A 201 22.82 22.85 -2.77
CA GLU A 201 24.25 23.07 -3.08
C GLU A 201 25.04 21.96 -3.79
N ASP A 202 24.77 20.67 -3.56
CA ASP A 202 25.73 19.57 -3.85
C ASP A 202 26.24 19.51 -5.31
N VAL A 203 25.34 19.64 -6.30
CA VAL A 203 25.69 19.54 -7.73
C VAL A 203 26.54 20.74 -8.18
N ALA A 204 26.40 21.90 -7.53
CA ALA A 204 27.24 23.06 -7.80
C ALA A 204 28.65 22.88 -7.20
N ALA A 205 28.75 22.26 -6.02
CA ALA A 205 30.04 21.90 -5.42
C ALA A 205 30.78 20.81 -6.23
N LYS A 206 30.06 19.87 -6.85
CA LYS A 206 30.59 18.87 -7.80
C LYS A 206 30.85 19.41 -9.22
N GLY A 207 30.81 20.73 -9.44
CA GLY A 207 31.11 21.33 -10.75
C GLY A 207 30.14 20.96 -11.89
N GLY A 208 28.92 20.51 -11.56
CA GLY A 208 27.90 20.12 -12.54
C GLY A 208 27.94 18.65 -12.99
N MET A 209 28.89 17.85 -12.50
CA MET A 209 28.91 16.40 -12.74
C MET A 209 27.78 15.72 -11.94
N ILE A 210 27.14 14.71 -12.55
CA ILE A 210 26.06 13.91 -11.94
C ILE A 210 26.49 12.44 -11.98
N GLU A 211 26.70 11.83 -10.82
CA GLU A 211 27.05 10.41 -10.72
C GLU A 211 25.79 9.52 -10.62
N ALA A 212 25.94 8.23 -10.95
CA ALA A 212 24.89 7.20 -10.81
C ALA A 212 24.63 6.85 -9.33
N GLY A 213 24.13 7.84 -8.59
CA GLY A 213 23.93 7.85 -7.15
C GLY A 213 23.45 9.22 -6.63
N ASP A 214 23.75 10.31 -7.35
CA ASP A 214 23.35 11.69 -7.01
C ASP A 214 21.86 12.02 -7.30
N LEU A 215 21.09 11.07 -7.86
CA LEU A 215 19.70 11.28 -8.29
C LEU A 215 18.62 10.51 -7.48
N PRO A 216 18.56 10.60 -6.13
CA PRO A 216 17.35 10.27 -5.39
C PRO A 216 16.37 11.46 -5.43
N GLY A 217 15.40 11.40 -6.35
CA GLY A 217 14.12 12.12 -6.29
C GLY A 217 14.16 13.64 -6.09
N LYS A 218 13.85 14.40 -7.15
CA LYS A 218 12.85 15.46 -6.98
C LYS A 218 11.47 14.79 -6.86
N PRO A 219 10.53 15.30 -6.05
CA PRO A 219 9.15 14.85 -6.14
C PRO A 219 8.60 15.24 -7.50
N PHE A 220 8.00 14.29 -8.23
CA PHE A 220 7.05 14.64 -9.28
C PHE A 220 6.00 15.55 -8.64
N THR A 221 5.88 16.78 -9.14
CA THR A 221 5.07 17.83 -8.52
C THR A 221 4.10 18.41 -9.53
N ARG A 222 2.81 18.40 -9.18
CA ARG A 222 1.72 18.86 -10.05
C ARG A 222 0.94 19.95 -9.32
N VAL A 223 0.81 21.13 -9.93
CA VAL A 223 -0.15 22.15 -9.48
C VAL A 223 -1.53 21.66 -9.86
N VAL A 224 -2.46 21.64 -8.91
CA VAL A 224 -3.74 20.97 -9.06
C VAL A 224 -4.88 21.73 -8.38
N SER A 225 -6.04 21.72 -9.01
CA SER A 225 -7.26 22.32 -8.48
C SER A 225 -8.49 21.55 -8.94
N GLY A 226 -9.63 21.82 -8.32
CA GLY A 226 -10.89 21.16 -8.67
C GLY A 226 -12.08 21.73 -7.92
N LEU A 227 -13.26 21.35 -8.40
CA LEU A 227 -14.57 21.68 -7.85
C LEU A 227 -15.48 20.46 -7.98
N ARG A 228 -16.36 20.24 -7.00
CA ARG A 228 -17.44 19.24 -7.03
C ARG A 228 -18.74 19.88 -6.57
N ALA A 229 -19.74 19.94 -7.44
CA ALA A 229 -21.11 20.29 -7.08
C ALA A 229 -21.93 19.01 -6.90
N GLU A 230 -22.37 18.73 -5.68
CA GLU A 230 -23.08 17.51 -5.29
C GLU A 230 -24.51 17.85 -4.83
N GLN A 231 -25.50 17.12 -5.32
CA GLN A 231 -26.92 17.30 -5.02
C GLN A 231 -27.55 15.97 -4.59
N THR A 232 -28.08 15.93 -3.37
CA THR A 232 -28.97 14.85 -2.92
C THR A 232 -30.35 15.04 -3.55
N VAL A 233 -30.72 14.18 -4.52
CA VAL A 233 -32.00 14.25 -5.25
C VAL A 233 -33.12 13.50 -4.49
N GLY A 234 -32.75 12.57 -3.61
CA GLY A 234 -33.66 11.86 -2.71
C GLY A 234 -32.86 11.18 -1.58
N THR A 235 -33.55 10.61 -0.58
CA THR A 235 -32.95 10.12 0.67
C THR A 235 -31.65 9.33 0.48
N ASP A 236 -31.62 8.42 -0.48
CA ASP A 236 -30.47 7.58 -0.83
C ASP A 236 -30.02 7.76 -2.30
N LYS A 237 -30.21 8.97 -2.87
CA LYS A 237 -29.85 9.30 -4.27
C LYS A 237 -29.07 10.61 -4.36
N ILE A 238 -27.85 10.53 -4.87
CA ILE A 238 -26.91 11.64 -5.03
C ILE A 238 -26.45 11.69 -6.50
N ILE A 239 -26.38 12.89 -7.06
CA ILE A 239 -25.72 13.18 -8.34
C ILE A 239 -24.67 14.25 -8.07
N ALA A 240 -23.50 14.16 -8.70
CA ALA A 240 -22.47 15.20 -8.60
C ALA A 240 -21.81 15.48 -9.95
N VAL A 241 -21.46 16.74 -10.18
CA VAL A 241 -20.60 17.16 -11.30
C VAL A 241 -19.25 17.58 -10.72
N ASN A 242 -18.17 17.00 -11.23
CA ASN A 242 -16.81 17.35 -10.85
C ASN A 242 -16.10 18.04 -12.01
N TRP A 243 -15.23 18.99 -11.69
CA TRP A 243 -14.16 19.48 -12.57
C TRP A 243 -12.83 19.34 -11.84
N ALA A 244 -11.80 18.96 -12.59
CA ALA A 244 -10.43 18.83 -12.13
C ALA A 244 -9.46 19.44 -13.15
N TYR A 245 -8.46 20.13 -12.64
CA TYR A 245 -7.31 20.61 -13.38
C TYR A 245 -6.02 20.13 -12.71
N GLY A 246 -5.04 19.78 -13.52
CA GLY A 246 -3.68 19.52 -13.05
C GLY A 246 -2.65 19.87 -14.11
N ASN A 247 -1.53 20.46 -13.68
CA ASN A 247 -0.43 20.83 -14.55
C ASN A 247 0.92 20.49 -13.89
N ASP A 248 1.76 19.77 -14.61
CA ASP A 248 3.07 19.33 -14.08
C ASP A 248 4.05 20.49 -14.00
N ILE A 249 4.75 20.60 -12.88
CA ILE A 249 5.80 21.59 -12.73
C ILE A 249 7.01 21.11 -13.54
N VAL A 250 7.39 21.90 -14.54
CA VAL A 250 8.56 21.66 -15.39
C VAL A 250 9.80 21.44 -14.52
N ARG A 251 10.64 20.45 -14.85
CA ARG A 251 11.82 20.03 -14.06
C ARG A 251 11.52 19.43 -12.68
N SER A 252 10.27 19.04 -12.37
CA SER A 252 9.94 18.18 -11.21
C SER A 252 9.86 16.69 -11.58
N ILE A 253 9.71 16.39 -12.86
CA ILE A 253 9.58 15.04 -13.40
C ILE A 253 10.96 14.32 -13.27
N PRO A 254 11.02 13.07 -12.76
CA PRO A 254 12.27 12.32 -12.66
C PRO A 254 12.89 12.02 -14.03
N ILE A 255 14.21 12.15 -14.15
CA ILE A 255 14.98 11.69 -15.32
C ILE A 255 14.79 10.17 -15.49
N ASP A 256 14.70 9.68 -16.72
CA ASP A 256 14.57 8.24 -16.99
C ASP A 256 15.90 7.55 -16.67
N PRO A 257 15.94 6.62 -15.68
CA PRO A 257 17.19 5.96 -15.27
C PRO A 257 17.77 5.02 -16.32
N LEU A 258 17.03 4.68 -17.39
CA LEU A 258 17.52 3.83 -18.48
C LEU A 258 18.09 4.63 -19.67
N THR A 259 17.67 5.88 -19.88
CA THR A 259 18.09 6.69 -21.05
C THR A 259 18.79 7.99 -20.71
N GLY A 260 18.75 8.45 -19.45
CA GLY A 260 19.40 9.67 -18.98
C GLY A 260 18.77 10.97 -19.51
N GLN A 261 17.70 10.90 -20.31
CA GLN A 261 16.98 12.06 -20.83
C GLN A 261 15.89 12.50 -19.83
N GLU A 262 15.50 13.78 -19.83
CA GLU A 262 14.27 14.24 -19.17
C GLU A 262 13.06 13.60 -19.87
N PRO A 263 12.33 12.65 -19.25
CA PRO A 263 11.19 12.02 -19.87
C PRO A 263 9.93 12.85 -19.58
N PHE A 264 8.95 12.74 -20.47
CA PHE A 264 7.66 13.44 -20.40
C PHE A 264 7.76 14.98 -20.44
N ARG A 265 7.14 15.56 -21.46
CA ARG A 265 6.77 16.98 -21.42
C ARG A 265 5.72 17.17 -20.33
N PRO A 266 5.70 18.33 -19.62
CA PRO A 266 4.69 18.60 -18.61
C PRO A 266 3.29 18.55 -19.20
N VAL A 267 2.37 17.80 -18.56
CA VAL A 267 1.00 17.60 -19.06
C VAL A 267 0.04 18.48 -18.26
N ALA A 268 -0.46 19.54 -18.89
CA ALA A 268 -1.65 20.23 -18.41
C ALA A 268 -2.91 19.46 -18.83
N ASN A 269 -3.74 19.01 -17.87
CA ASN A 269 -5.02 18.37 -18.15
C ASN A 269 -6.21 19.06 -17.47
N ASN A 270 -7.37 18.99 -18.13
CA ASN A 270 -8.67 19.30 -17.57
C ASN A 270 -9.61 18.12 -17.77
N VAL A 271 -10.26 17.66 -16.70
CA VAL A 271 -11.26 16.60 -16.73
C VAL A 271 -12.55 17.08 -16.09
N VAL A 272 -13.68 16.77 -16.72
CA VAL A 272 -15.03 16.96 -16.15
C VAL A 272 -15.68 15.59 -16.02
N SER A 273 -16.47 15.38 -14.96
CA SER A 273 -17.23 14.14 -14.79
C SER A 273 -18.60 14.35 -14.16
N LEU A 274 -19.45 13.36 -14.39
CA LEU A 274 -20.75 13.19 -13.75
C LEU A 274 -20.71 11.88 -12.94
N ASP A 275 -20.82 11.99 -11.63
CA ASP A 275 -21.06 10.86 -10.73
C ASP A 275 -22.56 10.73 -10.43
N ALA A 276 -23.04 9.50 -10.30
CA ALA A 276 -24.35 9.20 -9.75
C ALA A 276 -24.25 8.01 -8.78
N ARG A 277 -24.82 8.17 -7.57
CA ARG A 277 -24.96 7.10 -6.59
C ARG A 277 -26.41 7.00 -6.14
N MET A 278 -27.03 5.84 -6.35
CA MET A 278 -28.45 5.61 -6.09
C MET A 278 -28.68 4.27 -5.42
N LEU A 279 -29.47 4.27 -4.34
CA LEU A 279 -30.04 3.07 -3.74
C LEU A 279 -31.54 2.99 -4.09
N PHE A 280 -31.99 1.83 -4.54
CA PHE A 280 -33.35 1.51 -4.91
C PHE A 280 -33.88 0.42 -3.98
N ALA A 281 -34.95 0.73 -3.22
CA ALA A 281 -35.63 -0.16 -2.27
C ALA A 281 -34.71 -0.86 -1.24
N ARG A 282 -33.49 -0.34 -1.00
CA ARG A 282 -32.40 -0.99 -0.23
C ARG A 282 -31.92 -2.35 -0.79
N VAL A 283 -32.48 -2.80 -1.90
CA VAL A 283 -32.17 -4.05 -2.61
C VAL A 283 -31.07 -3.84 -3.65
N TRP A 284 -31.12 -2.74 -4.41
CA TRP A 284 -30.21 -2.45 -5.51
C TRP A 284 -29.46 -1.14 -5.27
N SER A 285 -28.12 -1.20 -5.28
CA SER A 285 -27.22 -0.06 -5.24
C SER A 285 -26.52 0.09 -6.60
N LEU A 286 -26.46 1.33 -7.09
CA LEU A 286 -25.70 1.73 -8.28
C LEU A 286 -24.79 2.90 -7.90
N ASP A 287 -23.51 2.81 -8.27
CA ASP A 287 -22.52 3.89 -8.21
C ASP A 287 -21.85 3.95 -9.59
N GLY A 288 -21.96 5.07 -10.28
CA GLY A 288 -21.47 5.22 -11.65
C GLY A 288 -20.80 6.57 -11.84
N GLU A 289 -19.80 6.61 -12.72
CA GLU A 289 -19.05 7.81 -13.06
C GLU A 289 -18.72 7.79 -14.56
N ILE A 290 -19.04 8.87 -15.26
CA ILE A 290 -18.51 9.15 -16.60
C ILE A 290 -17.66 10.41 -16.55
N ALA A 291 -16.43 10.33 -17.07
CA ALA A 291 -15.43 11.38 -17.05
C ALA A 291 -14.91 11.65 -18.47
N TYR A 292 -14.61 12.90 -18.80
CA TYR A 292 -14.20 13.34 -20.13
C TYR A 292 -13.00 14.27 -20.05
N SER A 293 -11.95 13.96 -20.82
CA SER A 293 -10.75 14.79 -20.89
C SER A 293 -10.96 15.92 -21.90
N LEU A 294 -11.09 17.15 -21.40
CA LEU A 294 -11.27 18.36 -22.23
C LEU A 294 -9.99 18.73 -23.00
N THR A 295 -8.85 18.26 -22.51
CA THR A 295 -7.49 18.43 -23.04
C THR A 295 -6.99 17.11 -23.64
N ASN A 296 -6.23 17.18 -24.74
CA ASN A 296 -5.41 16.03 -25.14
C ASN A 296 -4.16 15.98 -24.25
N PRO A 297 -3.93 14.92 -23.44
CA PRO A 297 -2.71 14.77 -22.64
C PRO A 297 -1.48 14.50 -23.52
N ASP A 298 -1.69 14.02 -24.75
CA ASP A 298 -0.64 13.56 -25.64
C ASP A 298 0.03 14.70 -26.40
N THR A 299 0.96 15.36 -25.72
CA THR A 299 1.84 16.39 -26.30
C THR A 299 2.93 15.81 -27.22
N ARG A 300 2.91 14.51 -27.54
CA ARG A 300 3.83 13.88 -28.52
C ARG A 300 3.44 14.21 -29.95
N CYS A 301 2.15 14.40 -30.26
CA CYS A 301 1.71 14.93 -31.55
C CYS A 301 1.89 16.46 -31.64
N VAL A 302 3.15 16.89 -31.65
CA VAL A 302 3.53 18.14 -32.31
C VAL A 302 3.28 17.99 -33.82
N VAL A 303 2.75 19.04 -34.45
CA VAL A 303 2.57 19.14 -35.90
C VAL A 303 3.86 18.69 -36.62
N GLY A 304 3.74 17.68 -37.48
CA GLY A 304 4.83 17.14 -38.29
C GLY A 304 5.38 15.77 -37.88
N LYS A 305 5.24 15.30 -36.62
CA LYS A 305 5.82 14.00 -36.20
C LYS A 305 4.88 12.80 -36.17
N CYS A 306 3.55 13.00 -36.23
CA CYS A 306 2.59 11.88 -36.22
C CYS A 306 2.29 11.27 -37.61
N ASN A 307 2.95 11.74 -38.68
CA ASN A 307 2.75 11.25 -40.05
C ASN A 307 3.28 9.82 -40.32
N ASN A 308 4.13 9.28 -39.45
CA ASN A 308 4.76 7.96 -39.67
C ASN A 308 3.97 6.78 -39.10
N TYR A 309 2.92 7.02 -38.30
CA TYR A 309 1.95 5.97 -37.97
C TYR A 309 0.97 5.80 -39.13
N ARG A 310 1.38 5.02 -40.15
CA ARG A 310 0.46 4.49 -41.17
C ARG A 310 -0.55 3.55 -40.49
N LEU A 311 -1.71 4.10 -40.13
CA LEU A 311 -2.92 3.29 -40.09
C LEU A 311 -3.17 2.74 -41.50
N PRO A 312 -3.40 1.44 -41.69
CA PRO A 312 -3.86 0.92 -42.97
C PRO A 312 -5.27 1.45 -43.25
N ASP A 313 -5.38 2.19 -44.34
CA ASP A 313 -6.62 2.57 -45.02
C ASP A 313 -7.69 3.33 -44.21
N TYR A 314 -7.32 4.50 -43.67
CA TYR A 314 -8.29 5.58 -43.46
C TYR A 314 -7.70 6.93 -43.90
N SER A 315 -8.42 7.65 -44.77
CA SER A 315 -7.93 8.88 -45.42
C SER A 315 -7.96 10.09 -44.48
N ILE A 316 -6.87 10.29 -43.73
CA ILE A 316 -6.72 11.41 -42.80
C ILE A 316 -6.66 12.74 -43.57
N ARG A 317 -7.75 13.52 -43.54
CA ARG A 317 -7.67 14.97 -43.76
C ARG A 317 -6.79 15.58 -42.66
N SER A 318 -5.85 16.44 -43.05
CA SER A 318 -4.92 17.13 -42.14
C SER A 318 -5.61 18.17 -41.26
N GLY A 319 -6.20 17.71 -40.16
CA GLY A 319 -6.69 18.54 -39.05
C GLY A 319 -5.95 18.22 -37.73
N PRO A 320 -5.99 19.12 -36.73
CA PRO A 320 -5.38 18.86 -35.44
C PRO A 320 -6.09 17.70 -34.72
N LEU A 321 -5.36 16.62 -34.43
CA LEU A 321 -5.85 15.43 -33.72
C LEU A 321 -6.10 15.72 -32.23
N SER A 322 -7.19 16.44 -31.96
CA SER A 322 -7.71 16.67 -30.61
C SER A 322 -8.52 15.45 -30.16
N ILE A 323 -7.83 14.34 -29.86
CA ILE A 323 -8.46 13.12 -29.33
C ILE A 323 -8.82 13.36 -27.85
N LYS A 324 -9.95 14.04 -27.64
CA LYS A 324 -10.61 14.18 -26.35
C LYS A 324 -11.39 12.91 -26.06
N ASP A 325 -10.84 12.08 -25.18
CA ASP A 325 -11.36 10.74 -24.87
C ASP A 325 -12.03 10.70 -23.49
N TYR A 326 -12.76 9.60 -23.22
CA TYR A 326 -13.55 9.43 -22.01
C TYR A 326 -13.15 8.21 -21.16
N GLY A 327 -13.47 8.30 -19.88
CA GLY A 327 -13.52 7.20 -18.92
C GLY A 327 -14.97 6.97 -18.46
N LEU A 328 -15.34 5.71 -18.23
CA LEU A 328 -16.64 5.31 -17.71
C LEU A 328 -16.44 4.18 -16.70
N ARG A 329 -17.15 4.21 -15.57
CA ARG A 329 -17.28 3.07 -14.66
C ARG A 329 -18.71 2.89 -14.16
N PHE A 330 -19.06 1.64 -13.86
CA PHE A 330 -20.21 1.33 -13.02
C PHE A 330 -19.87 0.24 -12.00
N ASP A 331 -20.28 0.47 -10.77
CA ASP A 331 -20.25 -0.44 -9.63
C ASP A 331 -21.74 -0.68 -9.24
N ASN A 332 -22.23 -1.90 -9.41
CA ASN A 332 -23.62 -2.28 -9.17
C ASN A 332 -23.67 -3.44 -8.16
N THR A 333 -24.63 -3.43 -7.24
CA THR A 333 -24.84 -4.48 -6.24
C THR A 333 -26.33 -4.70 -6.00
N ILE A 334 -26.81 -5.92 -6.21
CA ILE A 334 -28.20 -6.34 -6.02
C ILE A 334 -28.24 -7.43 -4.95
N ARG A 335 -29.07 -7.24 -3.92
CA ARG A 335 -29.29 -8.17 -2.81
C ARG A 335 -30.76 -8.49 -2.67
N THR A 336 -31.15 -9.71 -3.05
CA THR A 336 -32.56 -10.13 -3.06
C THR A 336 -32.69 -11.59 -2.61
N GLY A 337 -33.44 -11.81 -1.53
CA GLY A 337 -33.48 -13.09 -0.84
C GLY A 337 -32.07 -13.60 -0.52
N PRO A 338 -31.72 -14.86 -0.88
CA PRO A 338 -30.38 -15.41 -0.65
C PRO A 338 -29.31 -14.92 -1.64
N TRP A 339 -29.67 -14.15 -2.67
CA TRP A 339 -28.77 -13.76 -3.76
C TRP A 339 -28.08 -12.42 -3.51
N ASN A 340 -26.78 -12.37 -3.77
CA ASN A 340 -25.93 -11.17 -3.71
C ASN A 340 -25.09 -11.08 -4.99
N ILE A 341 -25.53 -10.24 -5.94
CA ILE A 341 -24.95 -10.08 -7.27
C ILE A 341 -24.23 -8.73 -7.33
N ASN A 342 -22.92 -8.74 -7.57
CA ASN A 342 -22.12 -7.55 -7.80
C ASN A 342 -21.64 -7.54 -9.25
N LEU A 343 -21.86 -6.43 -9.96
CA LEU A 343 -21.33 -6.19 -11.30
C LEU A 343 -20.45 -4.95 -11.27
N TYR A 344 -19.26 -5.05 -11.84
CA TYR A 344 -18.30 -3.96 -11.96
C TYR A 344 -17.82 -3.87 -13.40
N PHE A 345 -17.68 -2.65 -13.90
CA PHE A 345 -17.16 -2.34 -15.22
C PHE A 345 -16.37 -1.04 -15.15
N THR A 346 -15.26 -0.96 -15.88
CA THR A 346 -14.54 0.28 -16.16
C THR A 346 -14.01 0.24 -17.59
N ARG A 347 -14.17 1.34 -18.30
CA ARG A 347 -13.63 1.59 -19.64
C ARG A 347 -12.87 2.90 -19.61
N LEU A 348 -11.59 2.88 -19.94
CA LEU A 348 -10.77 4.07 -20.19
C LEU A 348 -10.39 4.02 -21.68
N MET A 349 -10.62 5.11 -22.41
CA MET A 349 -10.18 5.19 -23.80
C MET A 349 -8.67 5.57 -23.89
N PRO A 350 -7.98 5.33 -25.03
CA PRO A 350 -6.52 5.47 -25.15
C PRO A 350 -5.97 6.84 -24.76
N SER A 351 -6.67 7.93 -25.09
CA SER A 351 -6.25 9.30 -24.79
C SER A 351 -6.95 9.91 -23.57
N PHE A 352 -7.67 9.11 -22.77
CA PHE A 352 -8.24 9.57 -21.51
C PHE A 352 -7.16 9.66 -20.42
N TYR A 353 -7.07 10.79 -19.73
CA TYR A 353 -6.05 11.03 -18.71
C TYR A 353 -6.58 11.91 -17.57
N ALA A 354 -6.75 11.30 -16.40
CA ALA A 354 -7.11 11.97 -15.15
C ALA A 354 -5.89 12.59 -14.46
N VAL A 355 -6.14 13.45 -13.47
CA VAL A 355 -5.08 13.94 -12.56
C VAL A 355 -4.44 12.79 -11.77
N ASN A 356 -5.13 11.65 -11.64
CA ASN A 356 -4.70 10.45 -10.92
C ASN A 356 -3.52 9.75 -11.62
N ALA A 357 -2.33 9.80 -11.00
CA ALA A 357 -1.03 9.40 -11.54
C ALA A 357 -0.81 7.90 -11.90
N ARG A 358 -1.86 7.08 -11.96
CA ARG A 358 -1.79 5.66 -12.38
C ARG A 358 -3.06 5.27 -13.15
N GLN A 359 -2.96 5.25 -14.47
CA GLN A 359 -4.01 4.77 -15.37
C GLN A 359 -3.40 3.87 -16.46
N VAL A 360 -4.21 2.97 -17.00
CA VAL A 360 -3.85 2.10 -18.13
C VAL A 360 -4.61 2.61 -19.35
N SER A 361 -3.88 2.95 -20.42
CA SER A 361 -4.48 3.39 -21.69
C SER A 361 -5.29 2.26 -22.32
N ASP A 362 -6.41 2.61 -22.95
CA ASP A 362 -7.35 1.69 -23.61
C ASP A 362 -7.88 0.52 -22.74
N LEU A 363 -7.86 0.69 -21.41
CA LEU A 363 -8.37 -0.30 -20.46
C LEU A 363 -9.86 -0.61 -20.68
N GLN A 364 -10.21 -1.88 -20.69
CA GLN A 364 -11.53 -2.40 -20.36
C GLN A 364 -11.37 -3.43 -19.24
N ASP A 365 -12.08 -3.25 -18.14
CA ASP A 365 -12.06 -4.15 -16.99
C ASP A 365 -13.49 -4.45 -16.56
N VAL A 366 -13.84 -5.73 -16.47
CA VAL A 366 -15.20 -6.21 -16.18
C VAL A 366 -15.11 -7.29 -15.11
N MET A 367 -15.91 -7.19 -14.06
CA MET A 367 -16.01 -8.23 -13.02
C MET A 367 -17.47 -8.47 -12.65
N ALA A 368 -17.91 -9.71 -12.80
CA ALA A 368 -19.17 -10.20 -12.24
C ALA A 368 -18.88 -11.10 -11.03
N ARG A 369 -19.64 -10.95 -9.95
CA ARG A 369 -19.60 -11.82 -8.77
C ARG A 369 -21.03 -12.15 -8.36
N VAL A 370 -21.28 -13.43 -8.11
CA VAL A 370 -22.58 -13.94 -7.65
C VAL A 370 -22.34 -14.78 -6.41
N GLY A 371 -22.99 -14.42 -5.31
CA GLY A 371 -23.11 -15.26 -4.12
C GLY A 371 -24.55 -15.70 -3.92
N VAL A 372 -24.75 -16.93 -3.44
CA VAL A 372 -26.05 -17.43 -2.99
C VAL A 372 -25.91 -18.22 -1.69
N GLU A 373 -26.73 -17.88 -0.71
CA GLU A 373 -26.86 -18.61 0.55
C GLU A 373 -27.91 -19.72 0.36
N LEU A 374 -27.45 -20.96 0.14
CA LEU A 374 -28.31 -22.12 -0.13
C LEU A 374 -28.98 -22.64 1.14
N SER A 375 -28.32 -22.48 2.28
CA SER A 375 -28.86 -22.69 3.63
C SER A 375 -28.05 -21.92 4.66
N SER A 376 -28.42 -22.00 5.94
CA SER A 376 -27.61 -21.50 7.06
C SER A 376 -26.24 -22.20 7.21
N GLN A 377 -26.04 -23.32 6.52
CA GLN A 377 -24.82 -24.14 6.55
C GLN A 377 -24.03 -24.12 5.23
N VAL A 378 -24.65 -23.77 4.10
CA VAL A 378 -24.05 -23.89 2.76
C VAL A 378 -24.24 -22.61 1.96
N SER A 379 -23.14 -22.08 1.40
CA SER A 379 -23.17 -20.98 0.43
C SER A 379 -22.26 -21.25 -0.75
N LEU A 380 -22.66 -20.74 -1.92
CA LEU A 380 -21.93 -20.83 -3.18
C LEU A 380 -21.53 -19.41 -3.62
N GLN A 381 -20.31 -19.26 -4.11
CA GLN A 381 -19.80 -17.99 -4.66
C GLN A 381 -19.05 -18.22 -5.97
N GLY A 382 -19.49 -17.55 -7.04
CA GLY A 382 -18.75 -17.38 -8.28
C GLY A 382 -18.20 -15.96 -8.43
N THR A 383 -17.10 -15.81 -9.14
CA THR A 383 -16.58 -14.52 -9.64
C THR A 383 -15.92 -14.77 -10.99
N TYR A 384 -16.15 -13.89 -11.96
CA TYR A 384 -15.42 -13.85 -13.22
C TYR A 384 -14.96 -12.42 -13.45
N ARG A 385 -13.66 -12.23 -13.68
CA ARG A 385 -13.10 -10.95 -14.14
C ARG A 385 -12.45 -11.13 -15.51
N ARG A 386 -12.62 -10.13 -16.38
CA ARG A 386 -11.86 -9.98 -17.62
C ARG A 386 -11.31 -8.57 -17.70
N THR A 387 -10.00 -8.47 -17.92
CA THR A 387 -9.29 -7.20 -18.14
C THR A 387 -8.61 -7.26 -19.51
N ASN A 388 -8.67 -6.18 -20.27
CA ASN A 388 -8.02 -6.00 -21.57
C ASN A 388 -7.42 -4.59 -21.62
N ASP A 389 -6.20 -4.43 -22.11
CA ASP A 389 -5.52 -3.13 -22.22
C ASP A 389 -5.25 -2.67 -23.67
N ASP A 390 -5.81 -3.38 -24.66
CA ASP A 390 -5.98 -2.89 -26.02
C ASP A 390 -7.26 -3.50 -26.61
N LEU A 391 -8.35 -2.74 -26.60
CA LEU A 391 -9.63 -3.11 -27.18
C LEU A 391 -9.77 -2.61 -28.62
N ARG A 392 -9.04 -1.56 -29.00
CA ARG A 392 -9.07 -0.96 -30.34
C ARG A 392 -8.04 -1.56 -31.32
N GLY A 393 -7.11 -2.40 -30.86
CA GLY A 393 -6.01 -2.93 -31.67
C GLY A 393 -5.00 -1.84 -32.04
N GLN A 394 -4.81 -0.85 -31.16
CA GLN A 394 -4.05 0.37 -31.42
C GLN A 394 -2.62 0.33 -30.87
N LYS A 395 -2.23 -0.70 -30.11
CA LYS A 395 -0.83 -0.89 -29.73
C LYS A 395 -0.03 -1.45 -30.90
N PRO A 396 1.25 -1.04 -31.07
CA PRO A 396 2.14 -1.68 -32.04
C PRO A 396 2.35 -3.15 -31.64
N ALA A 397 2.61 -4.02 -32.63
CA ALA A 397 2.79 -5.46 -32.41
C ALA A 397 3.93 -5.83 -31.40
N THR A 398 4.80 -4.88 -31.07
CA THR A 398 5.86 -4.99 -30.06
C THR A 398 5.38 -4.77 -28.61
N ASP A 399 4.31 -4.01 -28.36
CA ASP A 399 3.64 -3.93 -27.04
C ASP A 399 2.29 -4.65 -27.13
N SER A 400 2.35 -5.98 -27.13
CA SER A 400 1.18 -6.82 -27.38
C SER A 400 0.05 -6.65 -26.35
N GLN A 401 -1.18 -6.60 -26.85
CA GLN A 401 -2.45 -6.60 -26.11
C GLN A 401 -2.41 -7.57 -24.93
N ARG A 402 -2.72 -7.08 -23.73
CA ARG A 402 -2.70 -7.87 -22.48
C ARG A 402 -4.14 -8.16 -22.05
N VAL A 403 -4.58 -9.39 -22.31
CA VAL A 403 -5.88 -9.90 -21.85
C VAL A 403 -5.67 -10.80 -20.65
N PHE A 404 -6.34 -10.49 -19.54
CA PHE A 404 -6.42 -11.34 -18.36
C PHE A 404 -7.85 -11.85 -18.18
N GLN A 405 -8.01 -13.14 -17.89
CA GLN A 405 -9.29 -13.71 -17.45
C GLN A 405 -9.11 -14.40 -16.10
N MET A 406 -10.04 -14.20 -15.17
CA MET A 406 -9.99 -14.76 -13.82
C MET A 406 -11.37 -15.28 -13.39
N PRO A 407 -11.78 -16.49 -13.86
CA PRO A 407 -12.87 -17.24 -13.26
C PRO A 407 -12.44 -17.87 -11.93
N GLU A 408 -13.25 -17.66 -10.89
CA GLU A 408 -13.08 -18.22 -9.55
C GLU A 408 -14.44 -18.74 -9.03
N GLY A 409 -14.46 -19.91 -8.41
CA GLY A 409 -15.64 -20.53 -7.81
C GLY A 409 -15.31 -21.15 -6.45
N ARG A 410 -16.23 -21.05 -5.49
CA ARG A 410 -16.09 -21.60 -4.14
C ARG A 410 -17.44 -22.06 -3.59
N ILE A 411 -17.46 -23.21 -2.93
CA ILE A 411 -18.53 -23.65 -2.04
C ILE A 411 -17.99 -23.59 -0.61
N SER A 412 -18.76 -23.00 0.29
CA SER A 412 -18.45 -22.83 1.71
C SER A 412 -19.46 -23.59 2.56
N PHE A 413 -19.01 -24.59 3.30
CA PHE A 413 -19.77 -25.31 4.32
C PHE A 413 -19.41 -24.80 5.72
N ARG A 414 -20.40 -24.67 6.60
CA ARG A 414 -20.26 -24.16 7.98
C ARG A 414 -21.23 -24.87 8.91
N ASN A 415 -20.87 -24.99 10.19
CA ASN A 415 -21.77 -25.50 11.23
C ASN A 415 -22.39 -26.87 10.90
N LEU A 416 -21.63 -27.75 10.23
CA LEU A 416 -22.11 -29.06 9.79
C LEU A 416 -22.43 -29.97 10.99
N PRO A 417 -23.48 -30.82 10.91
CA PRO A 417 -23.82 -31.76 11.99
C PRO A 417 -22.63 -32.65 12.36
N GLY A 418 -22.36 -32.80 13.66
CA GLY A 418 -21.22 -33.58 14.18
C GLY A 418 -19.84 -32.91 14.06
N LEU A 419 -19.68 -31.84 13.27
CA LEU A 419 -18.40 -31.15 13.05
C LEU A 419 -18.29 -29.80 13.79
N GLY A 420 -19.28 -29.45 14.60
CA GLY A 420 -19.29 -28.20 15.38
C GLY A 420 -19.18 -26.97 14.49
N GLY A 421 -18.47 -25.93 14.96
CA GLY A 421 -18.27 -24.69 14.20
C GLY A 421 -17.29 -24.76 13.03
N THR A 422 -16.93 -25.97 12.55
CA THR A 422 -15.96 -26.15 11.47
C THR A 422 -16.43 -25.49 10.18
N LEU A 423 -15.49 -24.81 9.51
CA LEU A 423 -15.67 -24.23 8.18
C LEU A 423 -14.87 -25.06 7.17
N ILE A 424 -15.48 -25.40 6.04
CA ILE A 424 -14.84 -26.09 4.91
C ILE A 424 -15.12 -25.28 3.65
N ASP A 425 -14.06 -24.70 3.07
CA ASP A 425 -14.10 -24.02 1.79
C ASP A 425 -13.45 -24.91 0.72
N ILE A 426 -14.20 -25.27 -0.33
CA ILE A 426 -13.69 -25.99 -1.50
C ILE A 426 -13.89 -25.10 -2.71
N GLY A 427 -12.88 -24.98 -3.58
CA GLY A 427 -13.02 -24.12 -4.74
C GLY A 427 -11.97 -24.32 -5.83
N TYR A 428 -12.10 -23.48 -6.85
CA TYR A 428 -11.26 -23.45 -8.04
C TYR A 428 -11.05 -22.01 -8.46
N ARG A 429 -9.79 -21.61 -8.63
CA ARG A 429 -9.38 -20.33 -9.21
C ARG A 429 -8.64 -20.62 -10.51
N GLN A 430 -8.93 -19.91 -11.59
CA GLN A 430 -8.15 -19.97 -12.83
C GLN A 430 -7.74 -18.57 -13.24
N ARG A 431 -6.55 -18.45 -13.83
CA ARG A 431 -6.00 -17.20 -14.35
C ARG A 431 -5.44 -17.45 -15.73
N GLU A 432 -5.98 -16.74 -16.70
CA GLU A 432 -5.47 -16.71 -18.06
C GLU A 432 -4.75 -15.38 -18.27
N GLN A 433 -3.59 -15.43 -18.92
CA GLN A 433 -2.87 -14.25 -19.40
C GLN A 433 -2.53 -14.49 -20.87
N LYS A 434 -3.04 -13.62 -21.75
CA LYS A 434 -2.64 -13.55 -23.15
C LYS A 434 -1.96 -12.21 -23.41
N GLN A 435 -0.80 -12.26 -24.05
CA GLN A 435 0.06 -11.11 -24.35
C GLN A 435 0.74 -11.36 -25.70
N GLY A 436 -0.06 -11.40 -26.77
CA GLY A 436 0.37 -11.69 -28.13
C GLY A 436 1.36 -12.86 -28.22
N LEU A 437 2.54 -12.60 -28.80
CA LEU A 437 3.63 -13.58 -28.95
C LEU A 437 4.56 -13.69 -27.71
N LEU A 438 4.28 -12.99 -26.61
CA LEU A 438 5.14 -12.96 -25.41
C LEU A 438 4.67 -13.91 -24.30
N ALA A 439 3.35 -14.13 -24.17
CA ALA A 439 2.77 -15.13 -23.27
C ALA A 439 1.35 -15.54 -23.73
N ASP A 440 1.06 -16.84 -23.73
CA ASP A 440 -0.29 -17.38 -23.57
C ASP A 440 -0.23 -18.40 -22.45
N ARG A 441 -0.87 -18.10 -21.31
CA ARG A 441 -0.72 -18.84 -20.06
C ARG A 441 -2.06 -19.09 -19.39
N VAL A 442 -2.22 -20.30 -18.86
CA VAL A 442 -3.37 -20.72 -18.06
C VAL A 442 -2.88 -21.35 -16.76
N THR A 443 -2.98 -20.61 -15.65
CA THR A 443 -2.79 -21.16 -14.30
C THR A 443 -4.13 -21.64 -13.76
N ARG A 444 -4.21 -22.90 -13.34
CA ARG A 444 -5.40 -23.53 -12.72
C ARG A 444 -5.09 -23.88 -11.27
N THR A 445 -6.00 -23.53 -10.36
CA THR A 445 -5.79 -23.60 -8.91
C THR A 445 -7.05 -24.13 -8.18
N PRO A 446 -7.35 -25.44 -8.25
CA PRO A 446 -8.18 -26.10 -7.25
C PRO A 446 -7.57 -25.93 -5.84
N PHE A 447 -8.44 -25.78 -4.84
CA PHE A 447 -8.04 -25.65 -3.44
C PHE A 447 -9.10 -26.18 -2.46
N VAL A 448 -8.65 -26.55 -1.27
CA VAL A 448 -9.47 -26.87 -0.11
C VAL A 448 -8.87 -26.24 1.15
N GLU A 449 -9.72 -25.64 1.98
CA GLU A 449 -9.35 -25.09 3.29
C GLU A 449 -10.34 -25.56 4.36
N VAL A 450 -9.83 -26.04 5.49
CA VAL A 450 -10.59 -26.54 6.63
C VAL A 450 -10.17 -25.77 7.88
N GLY A 451 -11.08 -24.96 8.42
CA GLY A 451 -10.91 -24.23 9.67
C GLY A 451 -11.66 -24.92 10.81
N ILE A 452 -10.93 -25.56 11.72
CA ILE A 452 -11.46 -26.28 12.88
C ILE A 452 -11.34 -25.38 14.12
N PRO A 453 -12.44 -24.87 14.68
CA PRO A 453 -12.42 -24.15 15.95
C PRO A 453 -12.26 -25.13 17.13
N MET A 454 -11.42 -24.76 18.09
CA MET A 454 -11.08 -25.53 19.28
C MET A 454 -11.15 -24.59 20.49
N SER A 455 -12.38 -24.37 21.00
CA SER A 455 -12.68 -23.32 21.99
C SER A 455 -12.23 -21.93 21.47
N SER A 456 -11.31 -21.25 22.16
CA SER A 456 -10.72 -19.96 21.74
C SER A 456 -9.60 -20.09 20.70
N SER A 457 -9.29 -21.31 20.23
CA SER A 457 -8.28 -21.59 19.21
C SER A 457 -8.91 -21.91 17.85
N VAL A 458 -8.13 -21.78 16.78
CA VAL A 458 -8.47 -22.26 15.44
C VAL A 458 -7.26 -22.96 14.84
N LEU A 459 -7.48 -24.18 14.34
CA LEU A 459 -6.54 -24.89 13.47
C LEU A 459 -7.06 -24.78 12.02
N THR A 460 -6.24 -24.22 11.14
CA THR A 460 -6.51 -24.13 9.70
C THR A 460 -5.58 -25.09 8.95
N LEU A 461 -6.16 -25.97 8.15
CA LEU A 461 -5.48 -26.82 7.18
C LEU A 461 -5.87 -26.34 5.79
N SER A 462 -4.90 -26.05 4.92
CA SER A 462 -5.15 -25.56 3.56
C SER A 462 -4.23 -26.25 2.56
N TYR A 463 -4.79 -26.62 1.41
CA TYR A 463 -4.06 -27.22 0.29
C TYR A 463 -4.54 -26.60 -1.02
N GLU A 464 -3.61 -26.12 -1.84
CA GLU A 464 -3.88 -25.75 -3.23
C GLU A 464 -2.91 -26.44 -4.19
N HIS A 465 -3.42 -26.84 -5.35
CA HIS A 465 -2.61 -27.36 -6.44
C HIS A 465 -2.67 -26.36 -7.60
N ARG A 466 -1.52 -25.82 -8.00
CA ARG A 466 -1.34 -24.85 -9.07
C ARG A 466 -0.68 -25.50 -10.28
N ALA A 467 -1.47 -25.82 -11.30
CA ALA A 467 -0.97 -26.24 -12.61
C ALA A 467 -0.87 -25.00 -13.53
N ASN A 468 0.34 -24.67 -13.99
CA ASN A 468 0.63 -23.51 -14.83
C ASN A 468 1.04 -23.94 -16.24
N VAL A 469 0.15 -23.77 -17.21
CA VAL A 469 0.39 -24.13 -18.61
C VAL A 469 0.79 -22.88 -19.39
N ASP A 470 2.00 -22.85 -19.97
CA ASP A 470 2.45 -21.86 -20.97
C ASP A 470 2.36 -22.52 -22.35
N HIS A 471 1.51 -21.99 -23.23
CA HIS A 471 1.28 -22.54 -24.58
C HIS A 471 2.36 -22.09 -25.59
N LEU A 472 3.05 -20.98 -25.34
CA LEU A 472 4.09 -20.47 -26.24
C LEU A 472 5.47 -21.04 -25.91
N VAL A 473 5.73 -21.33 -24.64
CA VAL A 473 7.01 -21.89 -24.17
C VAL A 473 6.75 -23.08 -23.23
N PRO A 474 6.50 -24.29 -23.76
CA PRO A 474 6.16 -25.47 -22.95
C PRO A 474 7.21 -25.84 -21.88
N SER A 475 8.48 -25.47 -22.06
CA SER A 475 9.52 -25.66 -21.03
C SER A 475 9.34 -24.81 -19.77
N ARG A 476 8.36 -23.88 -19.75
CA ARG A 476 7.94 -23.09 -18.58
C ARG A 476 6.67 -23.63 -17.91
N GLN A 477 6.19 -24.80 -18.30
CA GLN A 477 5.05 -25.45 -17.64
C GLN A 477 5.47 -25.99 -16.27
N THR A 478 4.69 -25.67 -15.24
CA THR A 478 4.99 -26.09 -13.86
C THR A 478 3.77 -26.57 -13.10
N SER A 479 3.99 -27.57 -12.25
CA SER A 479 2.99 -28.26 -11.44
C SER A 479 3.36 -28.10 -9.97
N THR A 480 2.58 -27.29 -9.24
CA THR A 480 2.95 -26.79 -7.91
C THR A 480 1.94 -27.21 -6.85
N ASN A 481 2.41 -27.87 -5.79
CA ASN A 481 1.60 -28.25 -4.64
C ASN A 481 1.94 -27.34 -3.46
N ASP A 482 0.95 -26.72 -2.84
CA ASP A 482 1.10 -25.85 -1.68
C ASP A 482 0.27 -26.41 -0.51
N ALA A 483 0.91 -26.62 0.64
CA ALA A 483 0.29 -27.16 1.85
C ALA A 483 0.61 -26.24 3.04
N THR A 484 -0.44 -25.69 3.66
CA THR A 484 -0.35 -24.81 4.82
C THR A 484 -1.08 -25.40 6.02
N VAL A 485 -0.42 -25.40 7.17
CA VAL A 485 -0.99 -25.72 8.49
C VAL A 485 -0.77 -24.52 9.39
N ALA A 486 -1.84 -23.94 9.95
CA ALA A 486 -1.76 -22.81 10.84
C ALA A 486 -2.60 -23.02 12.11
N PHE A 487 -2.00 -22.81 13.28
CA PHE A 487 -2.68 -22.77 14.57
C PHE A 487 -2.64 -21.34 15.13
N ARG A 488 -3.78 -20.81 15.55
CA ARG A 488 -3.90 -19.52 16.24
C ARG A 488 -4.78 -19.71 17.47
N SER A 489 -4.41 -19.08 18.59
CA SER A 489 -5.29 -19.02 19.77
C SER A 489 -5.30 -17.64 20.40
N ILE A 490 -6.28 -17.42 21.27
CA ILE A 490 -6.30 -16.37 22.30
C ILE A 490 -6.60 -17.09 23.62
N PHE A 491 -5.70 -16.98 24.59
CA PHE A 491 -5.85 -17.53 25.94
C PHE A 491 -5.81 -16.39 26.96
N ASP A 492 -6.92 -16.16 27.65
CA ASP A 492 -7.00 -15.14 28.70
C ASP A 492 -6.85 -15.79 30.09
N LEU A 493 -5.75 -15.46 30.78
CA LEU A 493 -5.42 -15.98 32.10
C LEU A 493 -5.54 -14.86 33.15
N GLY A 494 -6.73 -14.78 33.76
CA GLY A 494 -7.08 -13.79 34.79
C GLY A 494 -7.17 -12.35 34.28
N ARG A 495 -6.02 -11.70 34.07
CA ARG A 495 -5.91 -10.35 33.48
C ARG A 495 -4.88 -10.26 32.35
N TRP A 496 -4.23 -11.37 31.98
CA TRP A 496 -3.23 -11.42 30.92
C TRP A 496 -3.85 -12.08 29.69
N SER A 497 -3.53 -11.60 28.49
CA SER A 497 -3.98 -12.20 27.23
C SER A 497 -2.79 -12.71 26.43
N PHE A 498 -2.80 -13.99 26.07
CA PHE A 498 -1.77 -14.66 25.30
C PHE A 498 -2.31 -15.07 23.93
N THR A 499 -1.72 -14.55 22.85
CA THR A 499 -2.07 -14.90 21.47
C THR A 499 -0.90 -15.60 20.80
N PRO A 500 -0.81 -16.95 20.87
CA PRO A 500 0.13 -17.71 20.07
C PRO A 500 -0.38 -17.91 18.64
N LEU A 501 0.56 -17.91 17.70
CA LEU A 501 0.38 -18.25 16.29
C LEU A 501 1.54 -19.17 15.87
N VAL A 502 1.22 -20.27 15.19
CA VAL A 502 2.19 -21.10 14.47
C VAL A 502 1.66 -21.30 13.05
N ARG A 503 2.50 -21.12 12.03
CA ARG A 503 2.20 -21.42 10.63
C ARG A 503 3.37 -22.18 10.02
N TYR A 504 3.07 -23.30 9.41
CA TYR A 504 3.94 -24.01 8.50
C TYR A 504 3.31 -23.96 7.10
N GLU A 505 4.13 -23.70 6.09
CA GLU A 505 3.73 -23.57 4.70
C GLU A 505 4.84 -24.20 3.86
N HIS A 506 4.48 -25.17 3.03
CA HIS A 506 5.40 -25.87 2.15
C HIS A 506 4.84 -25.90 0.74
N ASN A 507 5.61 -25.31 -0.17
CA ASN A 507 5.27 -25.22 -1.58
C ASN A 507 6.35 -25.94 -2.40
N ARG A 508 5.93 -26.94 -3.18
CA ARG A 508 6.78 -27.74 -4.07
C ARG A 508 6.29 -27.56 -5.51
N GLU A 509 7.06 -26.83 -6.29
CA GLU A 509 6.89 -26.66 -7.74
C GLU A 509 7.75 -27.70 -8.46
N ILE A 510 7.19 -28.35 -9.48
CA ILE A 510 7.86 -29.29 -10.37
C ILE A 510 7.78 -28.69 -11.78
N PHE A 511 8.87 -28.77 -12.55
CA PHE A 511 8.86 -28.38 -13.97
C PHE A 511 8.48 -29.59 -14.82
N ASP A 512 7.51 -29.46 -15.72
CA ASP A 512 7.05 -30.61 -16.52
C ASP A 512 8.11 -31.08 -17.55
N SER A 513 9.16 -30.28 -17.75
CA SER A 513 10.29 -30.55 -18.66
C SER A 513 11.51 -31.25 -18.01
N VAL A 514 11.60 -31.34 -16.67
CA VAL A 514 12.74 -31.94 -15.95
C VAL A 514 12.32 -32.60 -14.64
N THR A 515 12.99 -33.69 -14.25
CA THR A 515 12.72 -34.43 -12.99
C THR A 515 13.20 -33.71 -11.71
N THR A 516 13.37 -32.39 -11.76
CA THR A 516 13.76 -31.50 -10.66
C THR A 516 12.69 -30.44 -10.41
N GLY A 517 12.66 -29.84 -9.22
CA GLY A 517 11.63 -28.87 -8.87
C GLY A 517 12.01 -27.95 -7.72
N ASN A 518 11.49 -26.72 -7.76
CA ASN A 518 11.69 -25.75 -6.69
C ASN A 518 10.97 -26.20 -5.41
N ASN A 519 11.65 -26.06 -4.28
CA ASN A 519 11.11 -26.39 -2.97
C ASN A 519 11.22 -25.18 -2.07
N THR A 520 10.09 -24.62 -1.66
CA THR A 520 10.04 -23.50 -0.71
C THR A 520 9.29 -23.90 0.55
N ARG A 521 9.71 -23.29 1.66
CA ARG A 521 9.16 -23.53 3.00
C ARG A 521 9.17 -22.25 3.82
N THR A 522 8.02 -21.89 4.37
CA THR A 522 7.87 -20.81 5.36
C THR A 522 7.45 -21.43 6.68
N ILE A 523 8.22 -21.14 7.73
CA ILE A 523 7.86 -21.43 9.12
C ILE A 523 7.69 -20.09 9.81
N GLN A 524 6.61 -19.91 10.56
CA GLN A 524 6.40 -18.76 11.45
C GLN A 524 5.87 -19.27 12.78
N ALA A 525 6.44 -18.77 13.87
CA ALA A 525 5.91 -18.93 15.21
C ALA A 525 5.97 -17.56 15.90
N SER A 526 4.88 -17.13 16.53
CA SER A 526 4.90 -15.91 17.34
C SER A 526 4.03 -16.05 18.58
N LEU A 527 4.52 -15.51 19.69
CA LEU A 527 3.78 -15.34 20.92
C LEU A 527 3.62 -13.85 21.19
N PHE A 528 2.38 -13.40 21.28
CA PHE A 528 2.05 -12.10 21.81
C PHE A 528 1.47 -12.28 23.22
N ALA A 529 1.93 -11.50 24.21
CA ALA A 529 1.40 -11.51 25.56
C ALA A 529 1.22 -10.06 26.08
N ASP A 530 -0.02 -9.69 26.41
CA ASP A 530 -0.34 -8.40 27.04
C ASP A 530 -0.66 -8.63 28.52
N ALA A 531 0.12 -8.02 29.42
CA ALA A 531 -0.23 -7.84 30.82
C ALA A 531 -0.66 -6.36 30.96
N PRO A 532 -1.95 -6.01 30.78
CA PRO A 532 -2.37 -4.68 30.31
C PRO A 532 -1.93 -3.49 31.17
N LYS A 533 -1.60 -3.74 32.45
CA LYS A 533 -1.04 -2.75 33.35
C LYS A 533 0.48 -2.57 33.23
N TYR A 534 1.24 -3.65 33.10
CA TYR A 534 2.68 -3.64 33.38
C TYR A 534 3.55 -3.65 32.13
N PHE A 535 3.38 -4.67 31.29
CA PHE A 535 4.19 -4.85 30.10
C PHE A 535 3.47 -5.64 29.00
N ARG A 536 3.99 -5.51 27.80
CA ARG A 536 3.60 -6.26 26.61
C ARG A 536 4.84 -6.92 26.03
N PHE A 537 4.75 -8.22 25.77
CA PHE A 537 5.82 -9.03 25.21
C PHE A 537 5.41 -9.51 23.81
N GLU A 538 6.29 -9.32 22.84
CA GLU A 538 6.16 -9.85 21.48
C GLU A 538 7.37 -10.73 21.20
N ALA A 539 7.16 -11.98 20.79
CA ALA A 539 8.19 -12.80 20.18
C ALA A 539 7.70 -13.32 18.84
N MET A 540 8.56 -13.28 17.82
CA MET A 540 8.31 -13.85 16.51
C MET A 540 9.59 -14.48 15.96
N PHE A 541 9.52 -15.76 15.64
CA PHE A 541 10.44 -16.44 14.75
C PHE A 541 9.78 -16.59 13.38
N ARG A 542 10.50 -16.28 12.30
CA ARG A 542 10.11 -16.60 10.93
C ARG A 542 11.32 -17.17 10.20
N GLN A 543 11.14 -18.28 9.49
CA GLN A 543 12.14 -18.80 8.57
C GLN A 543 11.52 -18.97 7.20
N MET A 544 12.02 -18.22 6.21
CA MET A 544 11.79 -18.56 4.80
C MET A 544 13.01 -19.33 4.29
N GLY A 545 12.78 -20.42 3.57
CA GLY A 545 13.85 -21.16 2.88
C GLY A 545 13.39 -21.61 1.50
N ALA A 546 14.32 -21.60 0.55
CA ALA A 546 14.09 -22.04 -0.82
C ALA A 546 15.29 -22.82 -1.34
N THR A 547 15.02 -23.93 -2.02
CA THR A 547 15.92 -24.57 -2.97
C THR A 547 15.34 -24.33 -4.36
N LEU A 548 16.10 -23.67 -5.22
CA LEU A 548 15.69 -23.16 -6.52
C LEU A 548 16.60 -23.74 -7.61
N PHE A 549 16.01 -24.47 -8.54
CA PHE A 549 16.65 -24.97 -9.74
C PHE A 549 16.34 -24.02 -10.91
N GLN A 550 17.30 -23.86 -11.82
CA GLN A 550 17.15 -23.02 -13.00
C GLN A 550 17.37 -23.84 -14.26
N VAL A 551 16.44 -23.72 -15.21
CA VAL A 551 16.45 -24.40 -16.53
C VAL A 551 17.55 -23.82 -17.47
N ALA A 552 18.29 -22.82 -17.01
CA ALA A 552 19.46 -22.25 -17.65
C ALA A 552 20.56 -21.98 -16.61
N PRO A 553 21.85 -21.98 -17.00
CA PRO A 553 22.94 -21.64 -16.08
C PRO A 553 22.89 -20.17 -15.65
N LEU A 554 22.99 -19.95 -14.34
CA LEU A 554 23.48 -18.69 -13.79
C LEU A 554 24.86 -18.42 -14.40
N ARG A 555 24.99 -17.30 -15.13
CA ARG A 555 26.29 -16.76 -15.52
C ARG A 555 26.81 -15.85 -14.42
N ASP A 556 28.09 -15.92 -14.14
CA ASP A 556 28.78 -14.94 -13.30
C ASP A 556 28.73 -13.56 -13.99
N PRO A 557 28.22 -12.50 -13.32
CA PRO A 557 28.15 -11.16 -13.91
C PRO A 557 29.52 -10.49 -14.14
N GLN A 558 30.63 -11.03 -13.60
CA GLN A 558 31.98 -10.51 -13.85
C GLN A 558 32.70 -11.22 -15.01
N THR A 559 32.66 -12.56 -15.08
CA THR A 559 33.35 -13.32 -16.14
C THR A 559 32.47 -13.74 -17.31
N GLY A 560 31.14 -13.67 -17.18
CA GLY A 560 30.18 -14.14 -18.19
C GLY A 560 30.11 -15.67 -18.35
N LEU A 561 30.96 -16.42 -17.65
CA LEU A 561 31.00 -17.88 -17.65
C LEU A 561 29.85 -18.48 -16.81
N PRO A 562 29.45 -19.74 -17.05
CA PRO A 562 28.55 -20.45 -16.15
C PRO A 562 29.16 -20.54 -14.74
N ALA A 563 28.41 -20.16 -13.71
CA ALA A 563 28.83 -20.26 -12.31
C ALA A 563 28.89 -21.72 -11.80
N CYS A 564 28.52 -22.70 -12.64
CA CYS A 564 28.64 -24.14 -12.39
C CYS A 564 28.92 -24.91 -13.68
N ASN A 565 29.83 -25.89 -13.60
CA ASN A 565 30.11 -26.83 -14.67
C ASN A 565 29.12 -28.01 -14.61
N SER A 566 27.99 -27.91 -15.33
CA SER A 566 27.02 -29.01 -15.41
C SER A 566 26.25 -29.00 -16.74
N TYR A 567 26.40 -30.05 -17.55
CA TYR A 567 25.66 -30.28 -18.80
C TYR A 567 24.25 -30.88 -18.55
N SER A 568 23.52 -30.35 -17.56
CA SER A 568 22.20 -30.82 -17.15
C SER A 568 21.13 -29.76 -17.36
N ALA A 569 19.94 -30.17 -17.81
CA ALA A 569 18.82 -29.27 -18.12
C ALA A 569 18.25 -28.51 -16.91
N ALA A 570 18.66 -28.87 -15.70
CA ALA A 570 18.62 -28.02 -14.53
C ALA A 570 20.06 -27.78 -14.05
N THR A 571 20.41 -26.53 -13.76
CA THR A 571 21.74 -26.17 -13.23
C THR A 571 21.74 -26.11 -11.70
N CYS A 572 22.93 -25.94 -11.12
CA CYS A 572 23.22 -26.08 -9.69
C CYS A 572 22.09 -25.61 -8.74
N PRO A 573 21.80 -26.36 -7.66
CA PRO A 573 20.78 -25.99 -6.68
C PRO A 573 21.16 -24.69 -5.97
N SER A 574 20.68 -23.58 -6.52
CA SER A 574 20.71 -22.29 -5.85
C SER A 574 19.71 -22.31 -4.69
N GLY A 575 19.89 -21.47 -3.69
CA GLY A 575 19.00 -21.50 -2.54
C GLY A 575 19.35 -20.47 -1.48
N PHE A 576 18.40 -20.27 -0.57
CA PHE A 576 18.59 -19.42 0.60
C PHE A 576 17.83 -19.97 1.81
N ARG A 577 18.30 -19.59 3.00
CA ARG A 577 17.63 -19.83 4.27
C ARG A 577 17.75 -18.56 5.11
N ARG A 578 16.61 -17.91 5.37
CA ARG A 578 16.50 -16.66 6.13
C ARG A 578 15.70 -16.87 7.41
N PRO A 579 16.31 -17.43 8.48
CA PRO A 579 15.74 -17.35 9.82
C PRO A 579 15.89 -15.93 10.36
N ALA A 580 14.76 -15.36 10.75
CA ALA A 580 14.59 -14.08 11.40
C ALA A 580 13.98 -14.31 12.79
N LEU A 581 14.60 -13.74 13.82
CA LEU A 581 14.08 -13.68 15.18
C LEU A 581 13.81 -12.22 15.54
N ARG A 582 12.66 -11.94 16.11
CA ARG A 582 12.23 -10.64 16.62
C ARG A 582 11.67 -10.83 18.03
N VAL A 583 12.17 -10.08 19.01
CA VAL A 583 11.65 -10.06 20.39
C VAL A 583 11.49 -8.62 20.81
N ALA A 584 10.37 -8.25 21.43
CA ALA A 584 10.10 -6.91 21.95
C ALA A 584 9.47 -6.98 23.35
N VAL A 585 9.87 -6.05 24.22
CA VAL A 585 9.31 -5.82 25.55
C VAL A 585 8.92 -4.36 25.63
N THR A 586 7.62 -4.07 25.77
CA THR A 586 7.11 -2.72 26.03
C THR A 586 6.70 -2.61 27.49
N TYR A 587 7.36 -1.73 28.25
CA TYR A 587 7.02 -1.42 29.63
C TYR A 587 6.17 -0.15 29.71
N LYS A 588 5.03 -0.21 30.42
CA LYS A 588 4.11 0.93 30.61
C LYS A 588 4.44 1.65 31.92
N PHE A 589 4.98 2.87 31.85
CA PHE A 589 5.34 3.64 33.04
C PHE A 589 4.10 3.98 33.86
N MET A 590 4.10 3.66 35.15
CA MET A 590 2.95 3.87 36.06
C MET A 590 1.62 3.24 35.59
N ASN A 591 1.68 2.23 34.73
CA ASN A 591 0.54 1.60 34.04
C ASN A 591 -0.18 2.51 33.00
N ASP A 592 0.50 3.55 32.49
CA ASP A 592 -0.06 4.50 31.54
C ASP A 592 0.24 4.14 30.07
N GLU A 593 -0.79 3.99 29.23
CA GLU A 593 -0.63 3.76 27.78
C GLU A 593 -0.15 5.00 27.00
N ASN A 594 -0.08 6.15 27.69
CA ASN A 594 0.49 7.38 27.16
C ASN A 594 2.01 7.45 27.35
N ARG A 595 2.61 6.58 28.18
CA ARG A 595 4.04 6.65 28.56
C ARG A 595 4.64 5.24 28.58
N PHE A 596 5.41 4.89 27.55
CA PHE A 596 6.02 3.56 27.48
C PHE A 596 7.41 3.56 26.83
N LEU A 597 8.23 2.61 27.26
CA LEU A 597 9.52 2.26 26.66
C LEU A 597 9.39 0.88 26.03
N THR A 598 9.60 0.78 24.72
CA THR A 598 9.77 -0.49 24.01
C THR A 598 11.25 -0.74 23.79
N LEU A 599 11.75 -1.87 24.28
CA LEU A 599 13.03 -2.44 23.89
C LEU A 599 12.76 -3.59 22.92
N SER A 600 13.50 -3.70 21.81
CA SER A 600 13.37 -4.86 20.91
C SER A 600 14.71 -5.31 20.33
N PHE A 601 14.79 -6.57 19.94
CA PHE A 601 15.94 -7.19 19.31
C PHE A 601 15.47 -7.95 18.07
N GLU A 602 16.09 -7.64 16.93
CA GLU A 602 15.87 -8.34 15.68
C GLU A 602 17.19 -8.94 15.18
N ARG A 603 17.14 -10.18 14.68
CA ARG A 603 18.28 -10.89 14.11
C ARG A 603 17.83 -11.62 12.85
N ASN A 604 18.41 -11.30 11.71
CA ASN A 604 18.26 -12.06 10.47
C ASN A 604 19.61 -12.72 10.14
N ASN A 605 19.62 -14.03 9.93
CA ASN A 605 20.73 -14.66 9.23
C ASN A 605 20.32 -14.76 7.76
N ASN A 606 21.08 -14.19 6.82
CA ASN A 606 20.85 -14.36 5.39
C ASN A 606 21.87 -15.38 4.87
N LEU A 607 21.45 -16.66 4.85
CA LEU A 607 22.26 -17.78 4.41
C LEU A 607 21.90 -18.18 2.97
N PHE A 608 22.87 -18.57 2.16
CA PHE A 608 22.73 -18.92 0.75
C PHE A 608 23.45 -20.24 0.41
N ALA A 609 23.06 -20.88 -0.70
CA ALA A 609 23.69 -22.12 -1.16
C ALA A 609 25.07 -21.89 -1.82
N VAL A 610 25.42 -20.65 -2.17
CA VAL A 610 26.69 -20.29 -2.80
C VAL A 610 27.60 -19.65 -1.75
N PHE A 611 28.83 -20.15 -1.64
CA PHE A 611 29.83 -19.68 -0.68
C PHE A 611 30.10 -18.16 -0.82
N GLY A 612 30.45 -17.51 0.29
CA GLY A 612 30.74 -16.08 0.36
C GLY A 612 29.56 -15.14 0.12
N GLN A 613 28.34 -15.66 -0.07
CA GLN A 613 27.12 -14.84 -0.24
C GLN A 613 26.37 -14.59 1.09
N ASP A 614 26.85 -15.16 2.19
CA ASP A 614 26.22 -15.08 3.51
C ASP A 614 26.48 -13.74 4.21
N PHE A 615 25.45 -13.25 4.91
CA PHE A 615 25.57 -12.11 5.82
C PHE A 615 24.56 -12.19 6.98
N LEU A 616 24.92 -11.60 8.11
CA LEU A 616 24.12 -11.56 9.33
C LEU A 616 23.76 -10.12 9.66
N GLU A 617 22.51 -9.90 10.07
CA GLU A 617 21.96 -8.61 10.47
C GLU A 617 21.46 -8.73 11.91
N ASN A 618 21.90 -7.84 12.80
CA ASN A 618 21.40 -7.74 14.17
C ASN A 618 21.04 -6.29 14.47
N VAL A 619 19.89 -6.06 15.11
CA VAL A 619 19.32 -4.73 15.35
C VAL A 619 18.79 -4.68 16.79
N MET A 620 19.30 -3.77 17.63
CA MET A 620 18.91 -3.62 19.04
C MET A 620 18.21 -2.28 19.30
N GLN A 621 16.88 -2.28 19.35
CA GLN A 621 16.00 -1.10 19.44
C GLN A 621 15.66 -0.68 20.87
N ALA A 622 15.63 0.63 21.08
CA ALA A 622 14.85 1.33 22.09
C ALA A 622 13.89 2.31 21.39
N THR A 623 12.67 2.45 21.93
CA THR A 623 11.69 3.44 21.50
C THR A 623 10.96 3.97 22.72
N LEU A 624 11.09 5.26 22.98
CA LEU A 624 10.38 5.96 24.04
C LEU A 624 9.21 6.73 23.43
N VAL A 625 8.00 6.45 23.90
CA VAL A 625 6.80 7.23 23.57
C VAL A 625 6.31 7.91 24.83
N TRP A 626 6.15 9.23 24.74
CA TRP A 626 5.61 10.05 25.82
C TRP A 626 4.55 11.00 25.27
N ARG A 627 3.30 10.81 25.72
CA ARG A 627 2.14 11.60 25.33
C ARG A 627 1.68 12.45 26.50
N PHE A 628 1.57 13.74 26.25
CA PHE A 628 0.86 14.68 27.10
C PHE A 628 -0.53 14.89 26.52
N ARG A 629 -1.55 14.55 27.29
CA ARG A 629 -2.92 15.03 27.04
C ARG A 629 -3.20 16.14 28.05
N SER A 630 -3.81 17.22 27.59
CA SER A 630 -4.60 18.03 28.52
C SER A 630 -5.84 17.22 28.92
N PRO A 631 -6.31 17.29 30.18
CA PRO A 631 -7.74 17.18 30.42
C PRO A 631 -8.49 18.28 29.64
#